data_AF-A0A368FBZ4-F1
#
_entry.id   AF-A0A368FBZ4-F1
#
_cell.length_a   1.000
_cell.length_b   1.000
_cell.length_c   1.000
_cell.angle_alpha   90.00
_cell.angle_beta   90.00
_cell.angle_gamma   90.00
#
_symmetry.space_group_name_H-M   'P 1'
#
loop_
_entity.id
_entity.type
_entity.pdbx_description
1 polymer ?
#
loop_
_entity_poly.entity_id
_entity_poly.type
_entity_poly.pdbx_seq_one_letter_code
_entity_poly.pdbx_strand_id
1 'polypeptide(L)'
;MQELEVLNRLCKELGESIDPVTRARAEQNLAELVESPQCLRSCMLLLEQGDLPYGPIVASNTLMKLLNSKTGILVEQKLELSRYLLNLLGARSASLPPFIVTSLCQLFARITKQEWTYTDSSDHHPFHAPVSDLIATIDLNGGNQSMLALQLLSTLLTDFNSVCLLSIH
;
A
#
# COMPACT_ATOMS: atom_id res chain seq x y z
N MET A 1 0.01 22.36 0.78
CA MET A 1 0.11 22.60 -0.66
C MET A 1 1.56 22.42 -1.15
N GLN A 2 2.54 23.13 -0.58
CA GLN A 2 3.96 22.97 -0.97
C GLN A 2 4.52 21.54 -0.85
N GLU A 3 4.17 20.78 0.21
CA GLU A 3 4.66 19.40 0.38
C GLU A 3 4.17 18.47 -0.75
N LEU A 4 2.87 18.49 -1.06
CA LEU A 4 2.28 17.68 -2.13
C LEU A 4 2.87 18.01 -3.50
N GLU A 5 3.09 19.29 -3.80
CA GLU A 5 3.72 19.72 -5.06
C GLU A 5 5.14 19.18 -5.22
N VAL A 6 5.92 19.17 -4.14
CA VAL A 6 7.27 18.59 -4.14
C VAL A 6 7.21 17.08 -4.33
N LEU A 7 6.32 16.39 -3.61
CA LEU A 7 6.14 14.95 -3.73
C LEU A 7 5.70 14.55 -5.15
N ASN A 8 4.71 15.21 -5.72
CA ASN A 8 4.24 14.95 -7.08
C ASN A 8 5.36 15.15 -8.11
N ARG A 9 6.18 16.20 -7.96
CA ARG A 9 7.34 16.43 -8.81
C ARG A 9 8.33 15.28 -8.74
N LEU A 10 8.71 14.86 -7.53
CA LEU A 10 9.63 13.73 -7.33
C LEU A 10 9.08 12.42 -7.92
N CYS A 11 7.79 12.14 -7.72
CA CYS A 11 7.13 10.96 -8.28
C CYS A 11 7.18 10.97 -9.82
N LYS A 12 6.92 12.13 -10.42
CA LYS A 12 6.96 12.32 -11.88
C LYS A 12 8.38 12.21 -12.43
N GLU A 13 9.35 12.86 -11.78
CA GLU A 13 10.77 12.78 -12.15
C GLU A 13 11.29 11.33 -12.12
N LEU A 14 10.91 10.55 -11.10
CA LEU A 14 11.27 9.13 -11.02
C LEU A 14 10.70 8.30 -12.17
N GLY A 15 9.46 8.60 -12.57
CA GLY A 15 8.70 7.82 -13.55
C GLY A 15 8.90 8.22 -15.01
N GLU A 16 9.20 9.49 -15.29
CA GLU A 16 9.26 10.03 -16.65
C GLU A 16 10.64 10.56 -17.07
N SER A 17 11.53 10.89 -16.12
CA SER A 17 12.80 11.53 -16.49
C SER A 17 13.69 10.57 -17.29
N ILE A 18 14.11 11.04 -18.47
CA ILE A 18 15.14 10.39 -19.30
C ILE A 18 16.56 10.79 -18.90
N ASP A 19 16.72 11.89 -18.14
CA ASP A 19 17.99 12.28 -17.57
C ASP A 19 18.30 11.42 -16.33
N PRO A 20 19.39 10.63 -16.34
CA PRO A 20 19.75 9.75 -15.24
C PRO A 20 20.07 10.52 -13.96
N VAL A 21 20.58 11.75 -14.05
CA VAL A 21 20.94 12.54 -12.85
C VAL A 21 19.68 12.99 -12.12
N THR A 22 18.71 13.55 -12.84
CA THR A 22 17.41 13.93 -12.29
C THR A 22 16.68 12.73 -11.69
N ARG A 23 16.66 11.59 -12.39
CA ARG A 23 16.02 10.37 -11.89
C ARG A 23 16.69 9.84 -10.62
N ALA A 24 18.02 9.78 -10.59
CA ALA A 24 18.77 9.32 -9.42
C ALA A 24 18.56 10.22 -8.21
N ARG A 25 18.47 11.54 -8.42
CA ARG A 25 18.16 12.49 -7.36
C ARG A 25 16.75 12.25 -6.81
N ALA A 26 15.75 12.04 -7.66
CA ALA A 26 14.39 11.74 -7.21
C ALA A 26 14.35 10.44 -6.41
N GLU A 27 15.04 9.40 -6.88
CA GLU A 27 15.17 8.12 -6.18
C GLU A 27 15.83 8.26 -4.81
N GLN A 28 16.91 9.04 -4.71
CA GLN A 28 17.59 9.31 -3.44
C GLN A 28 16.66 10.02 -2.45
N ASN A 29 15.94 11.07 -2.87
CA ASN A 29 15.00 11.78 -1.99
C ASN A 29 13.90 10.85 -1.47
N LEU A 30 13.38 9.95 -2.33
CA LEU A 30 12.38 8.97 -1.93
C LEU A 30 12.95 7.89 -1.02
N ALA A 31 14.22 7.51 -1.18
CA ALA A 31 14.91 6.60 -0.26
C ALA A 31 15.11 7.24 1.11
N GLU A 32 15.49 8.53 1.17
CA GLU A 32 15.58 9.30 2.41
C GLU A 32 14.20 9.46 3.07
N LEU A 33 13.14 9.60 2.28
CA LEU A 33 11.77 9.64 2.79
C LEU A 33 11.39 8.34 3.52
N VAL A 34 11.79 7.16 3.03
CA VAL A 34 11.51 5.86 3.69
C VAL A 34 12.07 5.80 5.11
N GLU A 35 13.23 6.41 5.34
CA GLU A 35 13.87 6.44 6.67
C GLU A 35 13.36 7.59 7.55
N SER A 36 12.44 8.42 7.05
CA SER A 36 11.88 9.54 7.78
C SER A 36 10.63 9.14 8.58
N PRO A 37 10.43 9.67 9.80
CA PRO A 37 9.20 9.46 10.56
C PRO A 37 7.96 10.06 9.86
N GLN A 38 8.14 10.92 8.85
CA GLN A 38 7.05 11.48 8.05
C GLN A 38 6.64 10.58 6.88
N CYS A 39 7.36 9.49 6.61
CA CYS A 39 7.13 8.64 5.43
C CYS A 39 5.67 8.23 5.27
N LEU A 40 5.07 7.67 6.33
CA LEU A 40 3.68 7.22 6.30
C LEU A 40 2.73 8.37 5.96
N ARG A 41 2.89 9.53 6.61
CA ARG A 41 2.05 10.71 6.38
C ARG A 41 2.17 11.22 4.94
N SER A 42 3.38 11.32 4.40
CA SER A 42 3.61 11.78 3.02
C SER A 42 3.07 10.77 1.98
N CYS A 43 3.19 9.46 2.24
CA CYS A 43 2.58 8.44 1.39
C CYS A 43 1.05 8.48 1.44
N MET A 44 0.43 8.69 2.61
CA MET A 44 -1.01 8.86 2.72
C MET A 44 -1.50 10.08 1.93
N LEU A 45 -0.79 11.21 2.03
CA LEU A 45 -1.08 12.42 1.25
C LEU A 45 -1.05 12.15 -0.27
N LEU A 46 -0.07 11.36 -0.75
CA LEU A 46 0.02 10.95 -2.15
C LEU A 46 -1.09 9.98 -2.57
N LEU A 47 -1.53 9.07 -1.70
CA LEU A 47 -2.66 8.17 -2.01
C LEU A 47 -3.99 8.94 -2.10
N GLU A 48 -4.16 9.96 -1.27
CA GLU A 48 -5.37 10.78 -1.27
C GLU A 48 -5.42 11.77 -2.44
N GLN A 49 -4.32 12.50 -2.68
CA GLN A 49 -4.29 13.70 -3.53
C GLN A 49 -3.17 13.71 -4.58
N GLY A 50 -2.38 12.63 -4.68
CA GLY A 50 -1.25 12.57 -5.60
C GLY A 50 -1.67 12.48 -7.06
N ASP A 51 -0.82 13.04 -7.94
CA ASP A 51 -1.08 13.05 -9.38
C ASP A 51 -0.96 11.64 -9.97
N LEU A 52 -1.96 11.27 -10.76
CA LEU A 52 -1.94 9.99 -11.47
C LEU A 52 -0.99 10.02 -12.68
N PRO A 53 -0.29 8.91 -12.98
CA PRO A 53 -0.31 7.65 -12.23
C PRO A 53 0.73 7.58 -11.10
N TYR A 54 1.71 8.49 -11.08
CA TYR A 54 2.94 8.30 -10.32
C TYR A 54 2.75 8.42 -8.80
N GLY A 55 1.91 9.34 -8.32
CA GLY A 55 1.72 9.57 -6.89
C GLY A 55 1.33 8.30 -6.14
N PRO A 56 0.20 7.65 -6.47
CA PRO A 56 -0.24 6.44 -5.78
C PRO A 56 0.72 5.25 -5.95
N ILE A 57 1.37 5.10 -7.11
CA ILE A 57 2.35 4.02 -7.33
C ILE A 57 3.60 4.20 -6.49
N VAL A 58 4.16 5.42 -6.48
CA VAL A 58 5.34 5.72 -5.68
C VAL A 58 4.99 5.60 -4.20
N ALA A 59 3.82 6.07 -3.77
CA ALA A 59 3.35 5.88 -2.40
C ALA A 59 3.25 4.40 -2.02
N SER A 60 2.61 3.58 -2.87
CA SER A 60 2.50 2.13 -2.64
C SER A 60 3.86 1.44 -2.52
N ASN A 61 4.78 1.73 -3.45
CA ASN A 61 6.14 1.17 -3.44
C ASN A 61 6.96 1.66 -2.22
N THR A 62 6.79 2.92 -1.84
CA THR A 62 7.48 3.51 -0.69
C THR A 62 6.97 2.91 0.61
N LEU A 63 5.65 2.70 0.75
CA LEU A 63 5.06 1.98 1.89
C LEU A 63 5.53 0.53 1.96
N MET A 64 5.63 -0.16 0.81
CA MET A 64 6.20 -1.52 0.75
C MET A 64 7.64 -1.55 1.29
N LYS A 65 8.45 -0.53 0.99
CA LYS A 65 9.80 -0.38 1.55
C LYS A 65 9.76 -0.06 3.04
N LEU A 66 8.90 0.87 3.46
CA LEU A 66 8.74 1.29 4.86
C LEU A 66 8.39 0.11 5.78
N LEU A 67 7.50 -0.79 5.33
CA LEU A 67 7.12 -2.01 6.06
C LEU A 67 8.27 -2.97 6.34
N ASN A 68 9.37 -2.87 5.59
CA ASN A 68 10.57 -3.70 5.72
C ASN A 68 11.80 -2.89 6.20
N SER A 69 11.63 -1.59 6.45
CA SER A 69 12.71 -0.69 6.88
C SER A 69 12.98 -0.83 8.38
N LYS A 70 14.11 -0.30 8.84
CA LYS A 70 14.43 -0.21 10.28
C LYS A 70 13.52 0.78 11.01
N THR A 71 13.07 1.82 10.31
CA THR A 71 12.15 2.83 10.85
C THR A 71 10.79 2.20 11.16
N GLY A 72 10.28 1.39 10.21
CA GLY A 72 9.01 0.69 10.35
C GLY A 72 7.81 1.62 10.60
N ILE A 73 6.66 1.02 10.91
CA ILE A 73 5.48 1.71 11.44
C ILE A 73 4.81 0.83 12.49
N LEU A 74 4.06 1.45 13.40
CA LEU A 74 3.38 0.75 14.50
C LEU A 74 2.28 -0.18 13.96
N VAL A 75 1.97 -1.25 14.70
CA VAL A 75 0.96 -2.23 14.30
C VAL A 75 -0.41 -1.57 14.13
N GLU A 76 -0.74 -0.59 14.99
CA GLU A 76 -1.97 0.19 14.90
C GLU A 76 -2.03 0.98 13.59
N GLN A 77 -0.92 1.58 13.18
CA GLN A 77 -0.81 2.31 11.91
C GLN A 77 -0.94 1.37 10.70
N LYS A 78 -0.40 0.14 10.81
CA LYS A 78 -0.59 -0.90 9.78
C LYS A 78 -2.05 -1.28 9.63
N LEU A 79 -2.78 -1.41 10.74
CA LEU A 79 -4.21 -1.72 10.74
C LEU A 79 -5.04 -0.58 10.13
N GLU A 80 -4.74 0.67 10.49
CA GLU A 80 -5.37 1.85 9.90
C GLU A 80 -5.10 1.94 8.39
N LEU A 81 -3.86 1.72 7.96
CA LEU A 81 -3.48 1.70 6.55
C LEU A 81 -4.21 0.57 5.80
N SER A 82 -4.31 -0.62 6.38
CA SER A 82 -5.04 -1.76 5.80
C SER A 82 -6.51 -1.42 5.54
N ARG A 83 -7.20 -0.83 6.53
CA ARG A 83 -8.59 -0.37 6.40
C ARG A 83 -8.72 0.74 5.36
N TYR A 84 -7.79 1.70 5.36
CA TYR A 84 -7.76 2.77 4.37
C TYR A 84 -7.64 2.23 2.95
N LEU A 85 -6.74 1.27 2.71
CA LEU A 85 -6.56 0.65 1.39
C LEU A 85 -7.82 -0.04 0.89
N LEU A 86 -8.52 -0.79 1.76
CA LEU A 86 -9.79 -1.42 1.40
C LEU A 86 -10.86 -0.39 1.04
N ASN A 87 -11.00 0.67 1.84
CA ASN A 87 -11.95 1.75 1.57
C ASN A 87 -11.61 2.47 0.26
N LEU A 88 -10.33 2.78 0.02
CA LEU A 88 -9.84 3.42 -1.19
C LEU A 88 -10.14 2.56 -2.42
N LEU A 89 -9.84 1.27 -2.37
CA LEU A 89 -10.08 0.33 -3.46
C LEU A 89 -11.59 0.15 -3.73
N GLY A 90 -12.40 -0.03 -2.68
CA GLY A 90 -13.85 -0.16 -2.81
C GLY A 90 -14.50 1.08 -3.43
N ALA A 91 -14.02 2.28 -3.07
CA ALA A 91 -14.57 3.54 -3.56
C ALA A 91 -14.05 3.95 -4.95
N ARG A 92 -12.77 3.68 -5.27
CA ARG A 92 -12.08 4.30 -6.42
C ARG A 92 -11.49 3.32 -7.42
N SER A 93 -11.49 2.01 -7.19
CA SER A 93 -10.86 1.02 -8.09
C SER A 93 -11.26 1.18 -9.56
N ALA A 94 -12.54 1.41 -9.86
CA ALA A 94 -13.04 1.60 -11.22
C ALA A 94 -12.51 2.86 -11.94
N SER A 95 -12.02 3.85 -11.17
CA SER A 95 -11.44 5.11 -11.69
C SER A 95 -9.92 5.08 -11.77
N LEU A 96 -9.28 4.08 -11.17
CA LEU A 96 -7.83 3.96 -11.11
C LEU A 96 -7.32 3.09 -12.25
N PRO A 97 -6.14 3.40 -12.82
CA PRO A 97 -5.49 2.50 -13.76
C PRO A 97 -5.25 1.11 -13.14
N PRO A 98 -5.42 0.01 -13.89
CA PRO A 98 -5.37 -1.35 -13.34
C PRO A 98 -4.08 -1.70 -12.58
N PHE A 99 -2.93 -1.20 -13.04
CA PHE A 99 -1.65 -1.44 -12.38
C PHE A 99 -1.55 -0.76 -11.01
N ILE A 100 -2.26 0.35 -10.79
CA ILE A 100 -2.36 1.00 -9.48
C ILE A 100 -3.21 0.14 -8.54
N VAL A 101 -4.36 -0.33 -9.03
CA VAL A 101 -5.23 -1.24 -8.27
C VAL A 101 -4.44 -2.47 -7.82
N THR A 102 -3.71 -3.13 -8.75
CA THR A 102 -2.86 -4.28 -8.43
C THR A 102 -1.80 -3.95 -7.38
N SER A 103 -1.11 -2.81 -7.50
CA SER A 103 -0.09 -2.40 -6.53
C SER A 103 -0.67 -2.18 -5.12
N LEU A 104 -1.84 -1.56 -5.02
CA LEU A 104 -2.52 -1.34 -3.74
C LEU A 104 -3.05 -2.64 -3.13
N CYS A 105 -3.56 -3.57 -3.96
CA CYS A 105 -3.93 -4.91 -3.51
C CYS A 105 -2.73 -5.68 -2.93
N GLN A 106 -1.56 -5.57 -3.57
CA GLN A 106 -0.32 -6.18 -3.08
C GLN A 106 0.13 -5.57 -1.75
N LEU A 107 0.01 -4.25 -1.59
CA LEU A 107 0.33 -3.59 -0.32
C LEU A 107 -0.58 -4.07 0.81
N PHE A 108 -1.90 -4.13 0.58
CA PHE A 108 -2.86 -4.67 1.54
C PHE A 108 -2.52 -6.12 1.92
N ALA A 109 -2.23 -6.97 0.92
CA ALA A 109 -1.87 -8.36 1.14
C ALA A 109 -0.61 -8.49 2.01
N ARG A 110 0.42 -7.69 1.72
CA ARG A 110 1.68 -7.72 2.47
C ARG A 110 1.50 -7.30 3.93
N ILE A 111 0.75 -6.23 4.19
CA ILE A 111 0.43 -5.77 5.55
C ILE A 111 -0.30 -6.89 6.32
N THR A 112 -1.35 -7.44 5.70
CA THR A 112 -2.17 -8.48 6.31
C THR A 112 -1.36 -9.73 6.62
N LYS A 113 -0.45 -10.13 5.73
CA LYS A 113 0.46 -11.26 5.95
C LYS A 113 1.41 -11.02 7.12
N GLN A 114 2.06 -9.86 7.18
CA GLN A 114 3.03 -9.53 8.25
C GLN A 114 2.39 -9.60 9.64
N GLU A 115 1.16 -9.13 9.77
CA GLU A 115 0.46 -9.01 11.05
C GLU A 115 -0.62 -10.08 11.28
N TRP A 116 -0.67 -11.12 10.45
CA TRP A 116 -1.75 -12.12 10.49
C TRP A 116 -1.90 -12.83 11.84
N THR A 117 -0.76 -13.06 12.50
CA THR A 117 -0.67 -13.74 13.80
C THR A 117 -0.64 -12.77 14.98
N TYR A 118 -0.69 -11.46 14.73
CA TYR A 118 -0.72 -10.46 15.80
C TYR A 118 -2.00 -10.63 16.64
N THR A 119 -1.86 -10.55 17.96
CA THR A 119 -2.97 -10.49 18.90
C THR A 119 -2.91 -9.20 19.72
N ASP A 120 -4.06 -8.58 19.94
CA ASP A 120 -4.16 -7.44 20.84
C ASP A 120 -4.21 -7.88 22.32
N SER A 121 -4.29 -6.89 23.22
CA SER A 121 -4.38 -7.13 24.68
C SER A 121 -5.56 -8.00 25.13
N SER A 122 -6.55 -8.21 24.27
CA SER A 122 -7.76 -9.00 24.52
C SER A 122 -7.74 -10.34 23.77
N ASP A 123 -6.58 -10.77 23.27
CA ASP A 123 -6.39 -12.02 22.50
C ASP A 123 -7.19 -12.08 21.19
N HIS A 124 -7.52 -10.92 20.61
CA HIS A 124 -8.16 -10.85 19.29
C HIS A 124 -7.13 -10.64 18.20
N HIS A 125 -7.43 -11.16 17.00
CA HIS A 125 -6.65 -10.92 15.79
C HIS A 125 -7.26 -9.78 14.95
N PRO A 126 -6.84 -8.52 15.14
CA PRO A 126 -7.50 -7.37 14.51
C PRO A 126 -7.39 -7.37 12.98
N PHE A 127 -6.37 -8.03 12.41
CA PHE A 127 -6.18 -8.16 10.97
C PHE A 127 -7.10 -9.21 10.32
N HIS A 128 -7.82 -10.02 11.10
CA HIS A 128 -8.83 -10.95 10.55
C HIS A 128 -10.11 -10.22 10.16
N ALA A 129 -10.45 -9.11 10.84
CA ALA A 129 -11.67 -8.36 10.56
C ALA A 129 -11.68 -7.74 9.14
N PRO A 130 -10.64 -7.00 8.68
CA PRO A 130 -10.60 -6.50 7.30
C PRO A 130 -10.73 -7.59 6.22
N VAL A 131 -10.19 -8.79 6.47
CA VAL A 131 -10.32 -9.93 5.55
C VAL A 131 -11.74 -10.52 5.60
N SER A 132 -12.35 -10.58 6.78
CA SER A 132 -13.73 -11.05 6.95
C SER A 132 -14.72 -10.10 6.26
N ASP A 133 -14.52 -8.79 6.43
CA ASP A 133 -15.31 -7.75 5.76
C ASP A 133 -15.17 -7.86 4.24
N LEU A 134 -13.96 -8.09 3.74
CA LEU A 134 -13.70 -8.33 2.31
C LEU A 134 -14.49 -9.54 1.80
N ILE A 135 -14.46 -10.67 2.50
CA ILE A 135 -15.19 -11.89 2.12
C ILE A 135 -16.70 -11.62 2.10
N ALA A 136 -17.22 -10.86 3.06
CA ALA A 136 -18.64 -10.52 3.15
C ALA A 136 -19.14 -9.66 1.96
N THR A 137 -18.24 -8.99 1.24
CA THR A 137 -18.61 -8.22 0.03
C THR A 137 -18.80 -9.08 -1.23
N ILE A 138 -18.45 -10.37 -1.19
CA ILE A 138 -18.55 -11.27 -2.33
C ILE A 138 -19.99 -11.75 -2.50
N ASP A 139 -20.64 -11.29 -3.57
CA ASP A 139 -21.96 -11.74 -3.98
C ASP A 139 -21.99 -12.12 -5.47
N LEU A 140 -22.84 -13.09 -5.84
CA LEU A 140 -23.05 -13.53 -7.23
C LEU A 140 -23.52 -12.39 -8.13
N ASN A 141 -24.22 -11.39 -7.57
CA ASN A 141 -24.68 -10.20 -8.29
C ASN A 141 -23.86 -8.93 -7.98
N GLY A 142 -22.76 -9.03 -7.23
CA GLY A 142 -22.01 -7.87 -6.74
C GLY A 142 -21.10 -7.18 -7.76
N GLY A 143 -21.10 -7.63 -9.01
CA GLY A 143 -20.43 -6.97 -10.14
C GLY A 143 -18.94 -6.65 -9.85
N ASN A 144 -18.57 -5.38 -10.06
CA ASN A 144 -17.18 -4.93 -9.89
C ASN A 144 -16.66 -5.07 -8.45
N GLN A 145 -17.52 -4.95 -7.44
CA GLN A 145 -17.11 -5.06 -6.03
C GLN A 145 -16.73 -6.51 -5.71
N SER A 146 -17.54 -7.48 -6.15
CA SER A 146 -17.20 -8.90 -6.02
C SER A 146 -15.90 -9.26 -6.77
N MET A 147 -15.70 -8.71 -7.97
CA MET A 147 -14.47 -8.95 -8.74
C MET A 147 -13.23 -8.41 -8.02
N LEU A 148 -13.31 -7.19 -7.48
CA LEU A 148 -12.24 -6.60 -6.69
C LEU A 148 -11.94 -7.43 -5.44
N ALA A 149 -12.97 -7.90 -4.74
CA ALA A 149 -12.81 -8.73 -3.55
C ALA A 149 -12.11 -10.06 -3.87
N LEU A 150 -12.52 -10.71 -4.96
CA LEU A 150 -11.84 -11.92 -5.46
C LEU A 150 -10.39 -11.65 -5.87
N GLN A 151 -10.10 -10.51 -6.51
CA GLN A 151 -8.74 -10.12 -6.84
C GLN A 151 -7.89 -9.91 -5.57
N LEU A 152 -8.42 -9.23 -4.56
CA LEU A 152 -7.76 -9.02 -3.28
C LEU A 152 -7.47 -10.36 -2.57
N LEU A 153 -8.44 -11.27 -2.50
CA LEU A 153 -8.25 -12.60 -1.92
C LEU A 153 -7.22 -13.43 -2.69
N SER A 154 -7.27 -13.41 -4.02
CA SER A 154 -6.27 -14.08 -4.86
C SER A 154 -4.86 -13.52 -4.63
N THR A 155 -4.76 -12.20 -4.50
CA THR A 155 -3.49 -11.51 -4.19
C THR A 155 -2.99 -11.88 -2.80
N LEU A 156 -3.89 -11.93 -1.80
CA LEU A 156 -3.59 -12.35 -0.44
C LEU A 156 -3.07 -13.79 -0.40
N LEU A 157 -3.77 -14.73 -1.03
CA LEU A 157 -3.34 -16.13 -1.13
C LEU A 157 -1.97 -16.25 -1.81
N THR A 158 -1.76 -15.51 -2.89
CA THR A 158 -0.46 -15.46 -3.59
C THR A 158 0.64 -14.95 -2.67
N ASP A 159 0.40 -13.86 -1.94
CA ASP A 159 1.40 -13.30 -1.02
C ASP A 159 1.68 -14.26 0.15
N PHE A 160 0.67 -14.90 0.73
CA PHE A 160 0.83 -15.92 1.79
C PHE A 160 1.67 -17.12 1.31
N ASN A 161 1.44 -17.58 0.08
CA ASN A 161 2.18 -18.69 -0.53
C ASN A 161 3.60 -18.31 -0.96
N SER A 162 3.90 -17.02 -1.13
CA SER A 162 5.26 -16.58 -1.40
C SER A 162 6.13 -16.83 -0.15
N VAL A 163 7.19 -17.63 -0.30
CA VAL A 163 8.10 -17.97 0.79
C VAL A 163 8.66 -16.68 1.40
N CYS A 164 8.44 -16.49 2.71
CA CYS A 164 9.13 -15.46 3.47
C CYS A 164 10.61 -15.83 3.54
N LEU A 165 11.46 -15.22 2.71
CA LEU A 165 12.92 -15.30 2.84
C LEU A 165 13.48 -14.58 4.08
N LEU A 166 12.64 -14.26 5.08
CA LEU A 166 13.03 -13.46 6.26
C LEU A 166 12.97 -14.24 7.60
N SER A 167 12.97 -15.57 7.58
CA SER A 167 13.17 -16.39 8.79
C SER A 167 14.58 -16.97 8.87
N ILE A 168 15.60 -16.18 8.55
CA ILE A 168 16.99 -16.48 8.94
C ILE A 168 17.55 -15.22 9.58
N HIS A 169 17.38 -15.09 10.90
CA HIS A 169 18.35 -14.54 11.86
C HIS A 169 17.88 -14.87 13.28
#